data_AF-A0A958KFS7-F1
#
_entry.id   AF-A0A958KFS7-F1
#
_cell.length_a   1.000
_cell.length_b   1.000
_cell.length_c   1.000
_cell.angle_alpha   90.00
_cell.angle_beta   90.00
_cell.angle_gamma   90.00
#
_symmetry.space_group_name_H-M   'P 1'
#
loop_
_entity.id
_entity.type
_entity.pdbx_description
1 polymer ?
#
loop_
_entity_poly.entity_id
_entity_poly.type
_entity_poly.pdbx_seq_one_letter_code
_entity_poly.pdbx_strand_id
1 'polypeptide(L)'
;MGRTMFIVVSDDNKVISEAKELGARSESSVEVYSPEEWDRLLDSRPFVSQLKVMDSKESSGAKILPFPGARTRNYDNKKRVHTMNELESIAIENAIKEYNGNLTEAAKALSIGRATLYRKVKQYGIDTSRGRRKKAA
;
A
#
# COMPACT_ATOMS: atom_id res chain seq x y z
N MET A 1 -11.35 -15.51 29.52
CA MET A 1 -12.64 -14.99 29.00
C MET A 1 -12.31 -14.08 27.83
N GLY A 2 -12.63 -14.48 26.60
CA GLY A 2 -12.39 -13.65 25.41
C GLY A 2 -13.34 -12.47 25.41
N ARG A 3 -12.82 -11.27 25.19
CA ARG A 3 -13.64 -10.07 24.97
C ARG A 3 -13.95 -9.99 23.49
N THR A 4 -15.19 -10.29 23.11
CA THR A 4 -15.63 -10.21 21.72
C THR A 4 -16.08 -8.79 21.42
N MET A 5 -15.57 -8.21 20.34
CA MET A 5 -15.91 -6.87 19.87
C MET A 5 -16.47 -6.96 18.46
N PHE A 6 -17.58 -6.27 18.21
CA PHE A 6 -18.18 -6.14 16.88
C PHE A 6 -18.07 -4.69 16.42
N ILE A 7 -17.57 -4.51 15.21
CA ILE A 7 -17.53 -3.21 14.53
C ILE A 7 -18.55 -3.27 13.40
N VAL A 8 -19.50 -2.35 13.40
CA VAL A 8 -20.57 -2.26 12.39
C VAL A 8 -20.41 -0.95 11.65
N VAL A 9 -20.20 -1.02 10.33
CA VAL A 9 -20.08 0.16 9.46
C VAL A 9 -21.30 0.21 8.56
N SER A 10 -22.25 1.08 8.88
CA SER A 10 -23.50 1.21 8.11
C SER A 10 -24.19 2.54 8.42
N ASP A 11 -24.85 3.11 7.42
CA ASP A 11 -25.75 4.27 7.61
C ASP A 11 -27.21 3.83 7.87
N ASP A 12 -27.52 2.54 7.74
CA ASP A 12 -28.87 2.03 7.92
C ASP A 12 -29.17 1.77 9.41
N ASN A 13 -30.08 2.56 9.96
CA ASN A 13 -30.48 2.46 11.36
C ASN A 13 -31.13 1.10 11.71
N LYS A 14 -31.71 0.39 10.74
CA LYS A 14 -32.24 -0.97 10.96
C LYS A 14 -31.10 -1.97 11.21
N VAL A 15 -30.07 -1.93 10.36
CA VAL A 15 -28.89 -2.80 10.47
C VAL A 15 -28.11 -2.51 11.75
N ILE A 16 -27.99 -1.23 12.10
CA ILE A 16 -27.36 -0.79 13.36
C ILE A 16 -28.10 -1.35 14.58
N SER A 17 -29.43 -1.31 14.57
CA SER A 17 -30.25 -1.77 15.69
C SER A 17 -30.17 -3.28 15.85
N GLU A 18 -30.28 -4.04 14.76
CA GLU A 18 -30.15 -5.51 14.76
C GLU A 18 -28.75 -5.95 15.23
N ALA A 19 -27.70 -5.26 14.79
CA ALA A 19 -26.34 -5.57 15.20
C ALA A 19 -26.06 -5.24 16.69
N LYS A 20 -26.68 -4.18 17.23
CA LYS A 20 -26.63 -3.86 18.67
C LYS A 20 -27.35 -4.93 19.51
N GLU A 21 -28.52 -5.38 19.07
CA GLU A 21 -29.25 -6.47 19.73
C GLU A 21 -28.45 -7.78 19.73
N LEU A 22 -27.77 -8.10 18.63
CA LEU A 22 -26.93 -9.28 18.52
C LEU A 22 -25.71 -9.23 19.45
N GLY A 23 -25.10 -8.05 19.59
CA GLY A 23 -23.98 -7.84 20.52
C GLY A 23 -24.42 -7.90 21.98
N ALA A 24 -25.60 -7.36 22.31
CA ALA A 24 -26.19 -7.43 23.64
C ALA A 24 -26.47 -8.89 24.07
N ARG A 25 -26.93 -9.73 23.14
CA ARG A 25 -27.13 -11.18 23.38
C ARG A 25 -25.83 -11.94 23.65
N SER A 26 -24.71 -11.43 23.15
CA SER A 26 -23.41 -12.11 23.18
C SER A 26 -22.42 -11.48 24.17
N GLU A 27 -22.88 -10.57 25.04
CA GLU A 27 -22.06 -9.81 26.01
C GLU A 27 -20.81 -9.17 25.36
N SER A 28 -20.97 -8.71 24.11
CA SER A 28 -19.89 -8.24 23.25
C SER A 28 -19.99 -6.74 23.03
N SER A 29 -18.86 -6.02 23.04
CA SER A 29 -18.83 -4.57 22.83
C SER A 29 -19.10 -4.25 21.36
N VAL A 30 -20.19 -3.51 21.07
CA VAL A 30 -20.56 -3.10 19.70
C VAL A 30 -20.21 -1.63 19.50
N GLU A 31 -19.33 -1.36 18.55
CA GLU A 31 -19.03 0.00 18.08
C GLU A 31 -19.62 0.19 16.69
N VAL A 32 -20.30 1.32 16.49
CA VAL A 32 -21.03 1.62 15.27
C VAL A 32 -20.44 2.88 14.65
N TYR A 33 -20.12 2.80 13.37
CA TYR A 33 -19.53 3.89 12.59
C TYR A 33 -20.33 4.10 11.31
N SER A 34 -20.49 5.35 10.87
CA SER A 34 -20.87 5.62 9.48
C SER A 34 -19.70 5.27 8.54
N PRO A 35 -19.95 5.01 7.24
CA PRO A 35 -18.91 4.81 6.25
C PRO A 35 -17.92 5.97 6.15
N GLU A 36 -18.37 7.22 6.35
CA GLU A 36 -17.50 8.40 6.33
C GLU A 36 -16.63 8.52 7.57
N GLU A 37 -17.18 8.22 8.75
CA GLU A 37 -16.40 8.19 10.00
C GLU A 37 -15.40 7.05 9.99
N TRP A 38 -15.78 5.89 9.44
CA TRP A 38 -14.90 4.74 9.27
C TRP A 38 -13.70 5.05 8.38
N ASP A 39 -13.91 5.74 7.25
CA ASP A 39 -12.85 6.16 6.35
C ASP A 39 -11.84 7.10 7.05
N ARG A 40 -12.36 8.10 7.78
CA ARG A 40 -11.52 9.01 8.60
C ARG A 40 -10.76 8.30 9.71
N LEU A 41 -11.35 7.26 10.30
CA LEU A 41 -10.72 6.47 11.36
C LEU A 41 -9.60 5.57 10.82
N LEU A 42 -9.74 5.03 9.61
CA LEU A 42 -8.68 4.29 8.93
C LEU A 42 -7.47 5.18 8.59
N ASP A 43 -7.72 6.45 8.27
CA ASP A 43 -6.66 7.44 8.06
C ASP A 43 -5.98 7.85 9.39
N SER A 44 -6.67 7.68 10.52
CA SER A 44 -6.14 7.99 11.84
C SER A 44 -5.21 6.86 12.35
N ARG A 45 -3.91 7.16 12.41
CA ARG A 45 -2.86 6.24 12.89
C ARG A 45 -3.08 5.58 14.28
N PRO A 46 -3.72 6.20 15.29
CA PRO A 46 -3.88 5.53 16.58
C PRO A 46 -4.86 4.34 16.53
N PHE A 47 -5.96 4.43 15.76
CA PHE A 47 -6.96 3.37 15.66
C PHE A 47 -6.40 2.11 14.98
N VAL A 48 -5.72 2.27 13.85
CA VAL A 48 -5.06 1.16 13.13
C VAL A 48 -4.00 0.49 14.00
N SER A 49 -3.31 1.23 14.87
CA SER A 49 -2.35 0.65 15.81
C SER A 49 -3.03 -0.23 16.87
N GLN A 50 -4.22 0.14 17.33
CA GLN A 50 -4.98 -0.61 18.32
C GLN A 50 -5.58 -1.90 17.72
N LEU A 51 -6.00 -1.88 16.44
CA LEU A 51 -6.36 -3.09 15.69
C LEU A 51 -5.16 -4.03 15.47
N LYS A 52 -3.96 -3.47 15.28
CA LYS A 52 -2.73 -4.24 14.99
C LYS A 52 -2.08 -4.83 16.24
N VAL A 53 -2.34 -4.27 17.42
CA VAL A 53 -1.88 -4.80 18.73
C VAL A 53 -2.58 -6.12 19.10
N MET A 54 -3.64 -6.52 18.39
CA MET A 54 -4.24 -7.86 18.51
C MET A 54 -3.41 -8.99 17.87
N ASP A 55 -2.23 -8.70 17.30
CA ASP A 55 -1.24 -9.72 16.88
C ASP A 55 -0.30 -10.13 18.04
N SER A 56 -0.87 -10.29 19.25
CA SER A 56 -0.15 -10.93 20.36
C SER A 56 -0.38 -12.44 20.29
N LYS A 57 0.56 -13.12 19.61
CA LYS A 57 1.04 -14.47 19.91
C LYS A 57 -0.01 -15.42 20.52
N GLU A 58 -0.97 -15.87 19.73
CA GLU A 58 -1.50 -17.22 19.89
C GLU A 58 -2.07 -17.71 18.56
N SER A 59 -1.24 -18.50 17.88
CA SER A 59 -1.64 -19.27 16.72
C SER A 59 -2.60 -20.38 17.17
N SER A 60 -3.90 -20.16 17.09
CA SER A 60 -4.85 -21.24 16.87
C SER A 60 -6.19 -20.68 16.40
N GLY A 61 -6.53 -20.88 15.13
CA GLY A 61 -7.93 -20.84 14.69
C GLY A 61 -8.23 -20.04 13.42
N ALA A 62 -7.56 -18.91 13.17
CA ALA A 62 -7.83 -18.13 11.96
C ALA A 62 -6.54 -17.74 11.26
N LYS A 63 -6.24 -18.42 10.14
CA LYS A 63 -5.23 -17.98 9.18
C LYS A 63 -5.77 -16.72 8.51
N ILE A 64 -5.61 -15.56 9.15
CA ILE A 64 -5.81 -14.28 8.47
C ILE A 64 -4.73 -14.23 7.41
N LEU A 65 -5.06 -14.68 6.20
CA LEU A 65 -4.24 -14.42 5.03
C LEU A 65 -4.31 -12.91 4.83
N PRO A 66 -3.20 -12.17 5.00
CA PRO A 66 -3.20 -10.78 4.56
C PRO A 66 -3.59 -10.80 3.08
N PHE A 67 -4.63 -10.04 2.71
CA PHE A 67 -5.05 -9.95 1.32
C PHE A 67 -3.82 -9.67 0.44
N PRO A 68 -3.63 -10.39 -0.69
CA PRO A 68 -2.57 -10.12 -1.65
C PRO A 68 -2.78 -8.73 -2.27
N GLY A 69 -2.40 -7.68 -1.53
CA GLY A 69 -2.79 -6.30 -1.82
C GLY A 69 -2.62 -5.38 -0.60
N ALA A 70 -2.76 -5.89 0.62
CA ALA A 70 -2.54 -5.15 1.87
C ALA A 70 -1.05 -4.97 2.21
N ARG A 71 -0.17 -4.90 1.21
CA ARG A 71 1.10 -4.18 1.39
C ARG A 71 0.72 -2.72 1.40
N THR A 72 0.75 -2.11 2.58
CA THR A 72 0.58 -0.67 2.81
C THR A 72 1.71 0.08 2.10
N ARG A 73 1.66 0.13 0.77
CA ARG A 73 2.47 1.06 -0.01
C ARG A 73 1.69 2.35 0.08
N ASN A 74 1.99 3.12 1.13
CA ASN A 74 1.50 4.47 1.41
C ASN A 74 0.73 5.05 0.22
N TYR A 75 -0.59 4.87 0.21
CA TYR A 75 -1.47 5.46 -0.79
C TYR A 75 -1.80 6.92 -0.42
N ASP A 76 -1.05 7.49 0.54
CA ASP A 76 -0.95 8.93 0.84
C ASP A 76 -0.16 9.70 -0.23
N ASN A 77 -0.43 9.43 -1.50
CA ASN A 77 -0.11 10.37 -2.54
C ASN A 77 -1.35 10.46 -3.41
N LYS A 78 -2.15 11.50 -3.15
CA LYS A 78 -3.05 12.16 -4.09
C LYS A 78 -2.77 11.63 -5.48
N LYS A 79 -3.68 10.79 -6.01
CA LYS A 79 -3.54 10.06 -7.28
C LYS A 79 -3.44 11.05 -8.43
N ARG A 80 -2.30 11.75 -8.50
CA ARG A 80 -1.98 12.72 -9.53
C ARG A 80 -1.73 11.90 -10.77
N VAL A 81 -2.47 12.23 -11.83
CA VAL A 81 -2.27 11.59 -13.13
C VAL A 81 -0.84 11.92 -13.54
N HIS A 82 0.00 10.89 -13.56
CA HIS A 82 1.36 11.04 -14.04
C HIS A 82 1.36 11.25 -15.55
N THR A 83 2.19 12.18 -16.02
CA THR A 83 2.35 12.35 -17.46
C THR A 83 3.16 11.18 -18.03
N MET A 84 3.01 10.92 -19.32
CA MET A 84 3.76 9.85 -19.99
C MET A 84 5.28 10.01 -19.82
N ASN A 85 5.77 11.26 -19.83
CA ASN A 85 7.18 11.56 -19.63
C ASN A 85 7.67 11.20 -18.21
N GLU A 86 6.84 11.37 -17.19
CA GLU A 86 7.19 11.00 -15.80
C GLU A 86 7.23 9.48 -15.63
N LEU A 87 6.26 8.77 -16.22
CA LEU A 87 6.27 7.31 -16.18
C LEU A 87 7.48 6.75 -16.93
N GLU A 88 7.84 7.34 -18.08
CA GLU A 88 9.02 6.96 -18.84
C GLU A 88 10.32 7.24 -18.07
N SER A 89 10.45 8.40 -17.41
CA SER A 89 11.65 8.72 -16.63
C SER A 89 11.85 7.76 -15.45
N ILE A 90 10.77 7.42 -14.73
CA ILE A 90 10.77 6.43 -13.65
C ILE A 90 11.16 5.04 -14.19
N ALA A 91 10.62 4.64 -15.34
CA ALA A 91 10.94 3.35 -15.95
C ALA A 91 12.43 3.26 -16.33
N ILE A 92 12.98 4.32 -16.92
CA ILE A 92 14.40 4.41 -17.30
C ILE A 92 15.30 4.35 -16.06
N GLU A 93 14.98 5.11 -15.00
CA GLU A 93 15.76 5.10 -13.77
C GLU A 93 15.76 3.72 -13.11
N ASN A 94 14.60 3.06 -13.05
CA ASN A 94 14.47 1.71 -12.50
C ASN A 94 15.27 0.68 -13.29
N ALA A 95 15.19 0.70 -14.62
CA ALA A 95 15.97 -0.21 -15.46
C ALA A 95 17.48 0.01 -15.28
N ILE A 96 17.95 1.25 -15.29
CA ILE A 96 19.38 1.55 -15.08
C ILE A 96 19.85 1.05 -13.72
N LYS A 97 19.01 1.20 -12.68
CA LYS A 97 19.31 0.71 -11.33
C LYS A 97 19.36 -0.81 -11.26
N GLU A 98 18.39 -1.50 -11.86
CA GLU A 98 18.29 -2.96 -11.88
C GLU A 98 19.47 -3.60 -12.62
N TYR A 99 19.89 -3.01 -13.74
CA TYR A 99 21.05 -3.46 -14.52
C TYR A 99 22.38 -2.81 -14.09
N ASN A 100 22.46 -2.23 -12.88
CA ASN A 100 23.69 -1.67 -12.29
C ASN A 100 24.44 -0.66 -13.19
N GLY A 101 23.71 0.15 -13.95
CA GLY A 101 24.27 1.10 -14.89
C GLY A 101 24.65 0.52 -16.25
N ASN A 102 24.37 -0.76 -16.53
CA ASN A 102 24.55 -1.33 -17.86
C ASN A 102 23.43 -0.88 -18.82
N LEU A 103 23.71 0.19 -19.55
CA LEU A 103 22.79 0.81 -20.51
C LEU A 103 22.36 -0.14 -21.65
N THR A 104 23.18 -1.14 -22.02
CA THR A 104 22.79 -2.10 -23.07
C THR A 104 21.68 -3.00 -22.60
N GLU A 105 21.82 -3.56 -21.40
CA GLU A 105 20.82 -4.47 -20.83
C GLU A 105 19.57 -3.72 -20.39
N ALA A 106 19.71 -2.50 -19.84
CA ALA A 106 18.58 -1.63 -19.54
C ALA A 106 17.77 -1.26 -20.80
N ALA A 107 18.44 -0.98 -21.94
CA ALA A 107 17.75 -0.71 -23.20
C ALA A 107 16.96 -1.93 -23.71
N LYS A 108 17.55 -3.13 -23.62
CA LYS A 108 16.88 -4.38 -23.99
C LYS A 108 15.66 -4.66 -23.11
N ALA A 109 15.78 -4.46 -21.80
CA ALA A 109 14.70 -4.68 -20.84
C ALA A 109 13.52 -3.73 -21.06
N LEU A 110 13.81 -2.51 -21.50
CA LEU A 110 12.80 -1.51 -21.86
C LEU A 110 12.29 -1.66 -23.31
N SER A 111 12.80 -2.62 -24.08
CA SER A 111 12.47 -2.83 -25.49
C SER A 111 12.69 -1.58 -26.36
N ILE A 112 13.72 -0.79 -26.07
CA ILE A 112 14.09 0.39 -26.85
C ILE A 112 15.53 0.29 -27.37
N GLY A 113 15.81 0.98 -28.48
CA GLY A 113 17.17 1.08 -29.00
C GLY A 113 18.09 1.85 -28.04
N ARG A 114 19.37 1.46 -27.99
CA ARG A 114 20.40 2.12 -27.17
C ARG A 114 20.50 3.63 -27.44
N ALA A 115 20.37 4.06 -28.71
CA ALA A 115 20.37 5.47 -29.09
C ALA A 115 19.18 6.24 -28.49
N THR A 116 18.00 5.61 -28.42
CA THR A 116 16.80 6.19 -27.81
C THR A 116 16.97 6.33 -26.30
N LEU A 117 17.51 5.29 -25.64
CA LEU A 117 17.81 5.35 -24.20
C LEU A 117 18.76 6.51 -23.88
N TYR A 118 19.85 6.68 -24.63
CA TYR A 118 20.79 7.80 -24.42
C TYR A 118 20.13 9.17 -24.56
N ARG A 119 19.29 9.36 -25.58
CA ARG A 119 18.55 10.61 -25.79
C ARG A 119 17.64 10.92 -24.60
N LYS A 120 16.91 9.92 -24.12
CA LYS A 120 15.97 10.05 -23.00
C LYS A 120 16.69 10.29 -21.66
N VAL A 121 17.78 9.59 -21.41
CA VAL A 121 18.64 9.81 -20.22
C VAL A 121 19.15 11.26 -20.16
N LYS A 122 19.61 11.80 -21.31
CA LYS A 122 20.04 13.20 -21.40
C LYS A 122 18.88 14.18 -21.21
N GLN A 123 17.72 13.88 -21.80
CA GLN A 123 16.51 14.71 -21.70
C GLN A 123 15.99 14.81 -20.26
N TYR A 124 16.04 13.72 -19.50
CA TYR A 124 15.53 13.67 -18.13
C TYR A 124 16.61 13.95 -17.06
N GLY A 125 17.85 14.21 -17.46
CA GLY A 125 18.95 14.48 -16.51
C GLY A 125 19.30 13.29 -15.61
N ILE A 126 19.11 12.06 -16.08
CA ILE A 126 19.31 10.85 -15.28
C ILE A 126 20.80 10.55 -15.16
N ASP A 127 21.33 10.53 -13.93
CA ASP A 127 22.72 10.18 -13.68
C ASP A 127 22.94 8.66 -13.70
N THR A 128 23.55 8.18 -14.78
CA THR A 128 23.88 6.77 -14.99
C THR A 128 24.93 6.22 -14.01
N SER A 129 25.66 7.08 -13.31
CA SER A 129 26.68 6.68 -12.33
C SER A 129 26.08 6.17 -11.02
N ARG A 130 24.82 6.53 -10.70
CA ARG A 130 24.13 6.12 -9.47
C ARG A 130 23.92 4.62 -9.35
N GLY A 131 23.73 3.91 -10.47
CA GLY A 131 23.62 2.45 -10.48
C GLY A 131 24.94 1.73 -10.17
N ARG A 132 26.08 2.36 -10.49
CA ARG A 132 27.41 1.76 -10.31
C ARG A 132 27.95 1.84 -8.87
N ARG A 133 27.53 2.86 -8.12
CA ARG A 133 28.09 3.18 -6.78
C ARG A 133 27.65 2.23 -5.64
N LYS A 134 26.55 1.49 -5.79
CA LYS A 134 26.04 0.61 -4.71
C LYS A 134 26.83 -0.69 -4.46
N LYS A 135 27.87 -0.97 -5.25
CA LYS A 135 28.75 -2.14 -5.08
C LYS A 135 29.96 -1.90 -4.18
N ALA A 136 30.17 -0.68 -3.68
CA ALA A 136 31.36 -0.30 -2.92
C ALA A 136 31.12 -0.13 -1.40
N ALA A 137 30.03 -0.70 -0.86
CA ALA A 137 29.71 -0.68 0.57
C ALA A 137 29.43 -2.10 1.06
#